data_AF-A0A6P6G5Q7-F1
#
_entry.id   AF-A0A6P6G5Q7-F1
#
_cell.length_a   1.000
_cell.length_b   1.000
_cell.length_c   1.000
_cell.angle_alpha   90.00
_cell.angle_beta   90.00
_cell.angle_gamma   90.00
#
_symmetry.space_group_name_H-M   'P 1'
#
loop_
_entity.id
_entity.type
_entity.pdbx_description
1 polymer ?
#
loop_
_entity_poly.entity_id
_entity_poly.type
_entity_poly.pdbx_seq_one_letter_code
_entity_poly.pdbx_strand_id
1 'polypeptide(L)'
;MLYLMETITWIPLLTLLILCFMAREFLPRIDAEMVNCLDSDKEALMDFKTGLHDPENRLSSWKGSNCCQWQGISCNNTTGAVIAVDLHNPHGSSSSLSGSIPPLTFVNITSLVVLDLNLNTFNSKIPDWLVNISSVFTLDISNIDLFGRIPLGFGELPNLQFLNLAENDNLRGSCNKLLMGRWEKIEVVNLFPINYMGNFPVPLET
;
A
#
# COMPACT_ATOMS: atom_id res chain seq x y z
N MET A 1 -75.54 -20.07 -19.88
CA MET A 1 -74.14 -20.06 -20.35
C MET A 1 -73.64 -18.63 -20.32
N LEU A 2 -72.39 -18.38 -19.88
CA LEU A 2 -71.62 -17.11 -19.95
C LEU A 2 -71.50 -16.22 -18.69
N TYR A 3 -71.41 -16.77 -17.47
CA TYR A 3 -70.90 -15.98 -16.31
C TYR A 3 -69.96 -16.75 -15.36
N LEU A 4 -69.45 -17.93 -15.74
CA LEU A 4 -68.61 -18.78 -14.87
C LEU A 4 -67.19 -19.05 -15.39
N MET A 5 -66.69 -18.31 -16.38
CA MET A 5 -65.37 -18.60 -17.00
C MET A 5 -64.29 -17.52 -16.85
N GLU A 6 -64.54 -16.38 -16.19
CA GLU A 6 -63.53 -15.31 -16.09
C GLU A 6 -62.79 -15.23 -14.74
N THR A 7 -63.15 -16.03 -13.74
CA THR A 7 -62.50 -16.00 -12.42
C THR A 7 -61.35 -16.99 -12.27
N ILE A 8 -61.17 -17.92 -13.23
CA ILE A 8 -60.18 -19.00 -13.14
C ILE A 8 -58.82 -18.60 -13.75
N THR A 9 -58.79 -17.60 -14.64
CA THR A 9 -57.57 -17.18 -15.35
C THR A 9 -56.61 -16.33 -14.50
N TRP A 10 -57.08 -15.76 -13.39
CA TRP A 10 -56.27 -14.91 -12.51
C TRP A 10 -55.60 -15.67 -11.37
N ILE A 11 -56.11 -16.86 -11.02
CA ILE A 11 -55.54 -17.71 -9.95
C ILE A 11 -54.08 -18.10 -10.25
N PRO A 12 -53.70 -18.54 -11.46
CA PRO A 12 -52.31 -18.88 -11.77
C PRO A 12 -51.38 -17.67 -11.62
N LEU A 13 -51.85 -16.48 -12.00
CA LEU A 13 -51.09 -15.23 -11.97
C LEU A 13 -50.87 -14.74 -10.54
N LEU A 14 -51.90 -14.86 -9.69
CA LEU A 14 -51.81 -14.56 -8.27
C LEU A 14 -50.90 -15.57 -7.54
N THR A 15 -50.97 -16.86 -7.87
CA THR A 15 -50.07 -17.88 -7.29
C THR A 15 -48.62 -17.68 -7.74
N LEU A 16 -48.38 -17.24 -8.98
CA LEU A 16 -47.05 -16.93 -9.50
C LEU A 16 -46.46 -15.69 -8.79
N LEU A 17 -47.27 -14.67 -8.54
CA LEU A 17 -46.88 -13.47 -7.79
C LEU A 17 -46.54 -13.80 -6.33
N ILE A 18 -47.33 -14.64 -5.66
CA ILE A 18 -47.06 -15.10 -4.30
C ILE A 18 -45.79 -15.96 -4.26
N LEU A 19 -45.61 -16.87 -5.22
CA LEU A 19 -44.38 -17.67 -5.34
C LEU A 19 -43.14 -16.78 -5.58
N CYS A 20 -43.25 -15.72 -6.38
CA CYS A 20 -42.18 -14.73 -6.56
C CYS A 20 -41.90 -13.93 -5.28
N PHE A 21 -42.92 -13.53 -4.53
CA PHE A 21 -42.74 -12.81 -3.26
C PHE A 21 -42.08 -13.71 -2.20
N MET A 22 -42.52 -14.96 -2.07
CA MET A 22 -41.93 -15.94 -1.16
C MET A 22 -40.51 -16.32 -1.61
N ALA A 23 -40.24 -16.48 -2.92
CA ALA A 23 -38.89 -16.71 -3.42
C ALA A 23 -37.94 -15.56 -3.11
N ARG A 24 -38.44 -14.32 -3.00
CA ARG A 24 -37.65 -13.15 -2.59
C ARG A 24 -37.20 -13.22 -1.11
N GLU A 25 -37.95 -13.91 -0.26
CA GLU A 25 -37.59 -14.18 1.13
C GLU A 25 -36.73 -15.44 1.32
N PHE A 26 -36.79 -16.39 0.36
CA PHE A 26 -36.04 -17.66 0.41
C PHE A 26 -34.76 -17.69 -0.43
N LEU A 27 -34.49 -16.67 -1.26
CA LEU A 27 -33.16 -16.50 -1.83
C LEU A 27 -32.21 -16.10 -0.71
N PRO A 28 -31.17 -16.90 -0.39
CA PRO A 28 -30.15 -16.44 0.52
C PRO A 28 -29.58 -15.14 -0.05
N ARG A 29 -29.69 -14.07 0.73
CA ARG A 29 -28.99 -12.82 0.45
C ARG A 29 -27.51 -13.20 0.48
N ILE A 30 -26.90 -13.33 -0.69
CA ILE A 30 -25.45 -13.33 -0.79
C ILE A 30 -25.07 -11.88 -0.53
N ASP A 31 -25.04 -11.49 0.74
CA ASP A 31 -24.25 -10.35 1.15
C ASP A 31 -22.83 -10.76 0.77
N ALA A 32 -22.26 -10.10 -0.25
CA ALA A 32 -20.84 -10.22 -0.51
C ALA A 32 -20.16 -9.82 0.80
N GLU A 33 -19.65 -10.80 1.54
CA GLU A 33 -19.03 -10.58 2.83
C GLU A 33 -17.84 -9.67 2.57
N MET A 34 -17.99 -8.39 2.92
CA MET A 34 -16.97 -7.40 2.64
C MET A 34 -15.77 -7.75 3.49
N VAL A 35 -14.69 -8.17 2.84
CA VAL A 35 -13.44 -8.50 3.53
C VAL A 35 -12.98 -7.24 4.26
N ASN A 36 -12.91 -7.38 5.58
CA ASN A 36 -12.46 -6.30 6.45
C ASN A 36 -10.93 -6.33 6.55
N CYS A 37 -10.36 -5.14 6.61
CA CYS A 37 -8.95 -4.95 6.93
C CYS A 37 -8.57 -5.68 8.22
N LEU A 38 -7.37 -6.29 8.23
CA LEU A 38 -6.79 -6.81 9.46
C LEU A 38 -6.58 -5.68 10.47
N ASP A 39 -7.02 -5.88 11.71
CA ASP A 39 -6.90 -4.88 12.76
C ASP A 39 -5.42 -4.47 12.99
N SER A 40 -4.49 -5.42 12.89
CA SER A 40 -3.05 -5.17 13.01
C SER A 40 -2.49 -4.24 11.93
N ASP A 41 -2.99 -4.37 10.69
CA ASP A 41 -2.55 -3.54 9.57
C ASP A 41 -3.14 -2.14 9.69
N LYS A 42 -4.42 -2.06 10.08
CA LYS A 42 -5.09 -0.80 10.37
C LYS A 42 -4.38 -0.01 11.47
N GLU A 43 -4.03 -0.66 12.58
CA GLU A 43 -3.29 -0.01 13.68
C GLU A 43 -1.95 0.55 13.19
N ALA A 44 -1.18 -0.23 12.44
CA ALA A 44 0.08 0.23 11.87
C ALA A 44 -0.09 1.40 10.89
N LEU A 45 -1.15 1.41 10.08
CA LEU A 45 -1.46 2.54 9.19
C LEU A 45 -1.89 3.78 9.97
N MET A 46 -2.59 3.62 11.09
CA MET A 46 -2.96 4.74 11.96
C MET A 46 -1.73 5.32 12.65
N ASP A 47 -0.83 4.47 13.16
CA ASP A 47 0.47 4.90 13.70
C ASP A 47 1.29 5.62 12.61
N PHE A 48 1.34 5.06 11.40
CA PHE A 48 1.98 5.69 10.26
C PHE A 48 1.42 7.09 9.99
N LYS A 49 0.09 7.24 9.99
CA LYS A 49 -0.60 8.52 9.80
C LYS A 49 -0.26 9.55 10.87
N THR A 50 0.05 9.16 12.11
CA THR A 50 0.38 10.13 13.18
C THR A 50 1.67 10.92 12.94
N GLY A 51 2.62 10.36 12.18
CA GLY A 51 3.88 11.02 11.84
C GLY A 51 3.74 12.04 10.71
N LEU A 52 2.59 12.06 10.02
CA LEU A 52 2.41 12.80 8.79
C LEU A 52 1.66 14.11 9.01
N HIS A 53 2.08 15.12 8.25
CA HIS A 53 1.39 16.37 8.07
C HIS A 53 0.71 16.39 6.70
N ASP A 54 -0.62 16.56 6.69
CA ASP A 54 -1.49 16.45 5.52
C ASP A 54 -2.35 17.72 5.37
N PRO A 55 -1.79 18.82 4.81
CA PRO A 55 -2.49 20.10 4.75
C PRO A 55 -3.71 20.07 3.81
N GLU A 56 -3.67 19.23 2.78
CA GLU A 56 -4.71 19.14 1.74
C GLU A 56 -5.69 17.98 1.97
N ASN A 57 -5.67 17.36 3.16
CA ASN A 57 -6.59 16.30 3.54
C ASN A 57 -6.61 15.10 2.55
N ARG A 58 -5.46 14.76 1.96
CA ARG A 58 -5.33 13.58 1.06
C ARG A 58 -5.64 12.29 1.79
N LEU A 59 -5.40 12.24 3.10
CA LEU A 59 -5.68 11.10 4.00
C LEU A 59 -7.06 11.20 4.68
N SER A 60 -7.97 12.03 4.15
CA SER A 60 -9.34 12.21 4.70
C SER A 60 -10.21 10.95 4.66
N SER A 61 -9.91 10.02 3.75
CA SER A 61 -10.56 8.71 3.67
C SER A 61 -10.07 7.73 4.75
N TRP A 62 -8.90 8.00 5.37
CA TRP A 62 -8.31 7.14 6.39
C TRP A 62 -9.01 7.32 7.74
N LYS A 63 -10.23 6.79 7.81
CA LYS A 63 -11.14 6.80 8.96
C LYS A 63 -12.07 5.59 8.91
N GLY A 64 -12.64 5.21 10.06
CA GLY A 64 -13.53 4.05 10.17
C GLY A 64 -12.79 2.75 10.48
N SER A 65 -13.49 1.62 10.34
CA SER A 65 -12.98 0.30 10.72
C SER A 65 -12.26 -0.43 9.58
N ASN A 66 -12.72 -0.28 8.34
CA ASN A 66 -12.16 -1.05 7.22
C ASN A 66 -11.13 -0.21 6.43
N CYS A 67 -9.84 -0.42 6.72
CA CYS A 67 -8.75 0.28 6.02
C CYS A 67 -8.66 -0.05 4.53
N CYS A 68 -9.22 -1.17 4.07
CA CYS A 68 -9.23 -1.55 2.66
C CYS A 68 -10.11 -0.65 1.78
N GLN A 69 -10.88 0.26 2.40
CA GLN A 69 -11.66 1.29 1.72
C GLN A 69 -10.93 2.64 1.67
N TRP A 70 -9.76 2.74 2.30
CA TRP A 70 -9.00 3.99 2.34
C TRP A 70 -8.32 4.24 1.01
N GLN A 71 -8.33 5.51 0.57
CA GLN A 71 -7.63 5.91 -0.64
C GLN A 71 -6.14 5.58 -0.50
N GLY A 72 -5.59 4.92 -1.51
CA GLY A 72 -4.19 4.49 -1.53
C GLY A 72 -3.90 3.17 -0.80
N ILE A 73 -4.90 2.51 -0.21
CA ILE A 73 -4.73 1.20 0.43
C ILE A 73 -5.33 0.11 -0.47
N SER A 74 -4.52 -0.91 -0.77
CA SER A 74 -5.01 -2.14 -1.41
C SER A 74 -4.83 -3.32 -0.47
N CYS A 75 -5.83 -4.20 -0.44
CA CYS A 75 -5.84 -5.39 0.41
C CYS A 75 -5.93 -6.68 -0.40
N ASN A 76 -5.51 -7.78 0.21
CA ASN A 76 -5.82 -9.12 -0.25
C ASN A 76 -7.34 -9.37 -0.10
N ASN A 77 -7.98 -9.80 -1.20
CA ASN A 77 -9.43 -10.00 -1.28
C ASN A 77 -9.97 -11.21 -0.50
N THR A 78 -9.11 -11.95 0.19
CA THR A 78 -9.51 -13.11 1.03
C THR A 78 -9.15 -12.88 2.49
N THR A 79 -7.94 -12.39 2.77
CA THR A 79 -7.47 -12.22 4.15
C THR A 79 -7.71 -10.83 4.72
N GLY A 80 -7.92 -9.82 3.87
CA GLY A 80 -8.01 -8.43 4.30
C GLY A 80 -6.66 -7.81 4.69
N ALA A 81 -5.56 -8.54 4.46
CA ALA A 81 -4.21 -8.04 4.71
C ALA A 81 -3.87 -6.92 3.71
N VAL A 82 -3.25 -5.85 4.18
CA VAL A 82 -2.77 -4.75 3.33
C VAL A 82 -1.58 -5.23 2.51
N ILE A 83 -1.70 -5.12 1.19
CA ILE A 83 -0.68 -5.53 0.22
C ILE A 83 -0.04 -4.35 -0.50
N ALA A 84 -0.71 -3.19 -0.55
CA ALA A 84 -0.13 -1.98 -1.12
C ALA A 84 -0.53 -0.75 -0.31
N VAL A 85 0.46 0.12 -0.09
CA VAL A 85 0.27 1.50 0.36
C VAL A 85 0.82 2.40 -0.74
N ASP A 86 -0.07 3.12 -1.40
CA ASP A 86 0.22 4.04 -2.50
C ASP A 86 -0.24 5.45 -2.11
N LEU A 87 0.75 6.27 -1.74
CA LEU A 87 0.60 7.67 -1.39
C LEU A 87 1.40 8.58 -2.33
N HIS A 88 1.77 8.08 -3.51
CA HIS A 88 2.34 8.86 -4.60
C HIS A 88 1.57 10.18 -4.75
N ASN A 89 2.28 11.30 -4.91
CA ASN A 89 1.66 12.60 -5.12
C ASN A 89 1.54 12.96 -6.62
N PRO A 90 0.34 12.87 -7.22
CA PRO A 90 0.13 13.30 -8.60
C PRO A 90 -0.10 14.80 -8.76
N HIS A 91 -0.22 15.56 -7.65
CA HIS A 91 -0.79 16.91 -7.64
C HIS A 91 0.25 18.03 -7.47
N GLY A 92 1.54 17.70 -7.37
CA GLY A 92 2.63 18.67 -7.21
C GLY A 92 2.83 19.14 -5.75
N SER A 93 3.79 20.06 -5.55
CA SER A 93 4.34 20.37 -4.22
C SER A 93 3.35 20.98 -3.21
N SER A 94 2.32 21.69 -3.67
CA SER A 94 1.31 22.28 -2.79
C SER A 94 0.43 21.23 -2.09
N SER A 95 0.41 19.99 -2.59
CA SER A 95 -0.38 18.88 -2.06
C SER A 95 0.48 17.75 -1.51
N SER A 96 1.76 18.03 -1.23
CA SER A 96 2.68 17.05 -0.67
C SER A 96 2.30 16.70 0.77
N LEU A 97 2.27 15.41 1.05
CA LEU A 97 2.37 14.93 2.42
C LEU A 97 3.76 15.30 2.96
N SER A 98 3.82 15.69 4.23
CA SER A 98 5.07 16.11 4.88
C SER A 98 5.15 15.56 6.31
N GLY A 99 6.14 16.01 7.09
CA GLY A 99 6.43 15.41 8.39
C GLY A 99 7.27 14.14 8.25
N SER A 100 7.72 13.54 9.36
CA SER A 100 8.65 12.42 9.31
C SER A 100 7.95 11.08 9.08
N ILE A 101 8.58 10.19 8.32
CA ILE A 101 8.16 8.78 8.28
C ILE A 101 8.33 8.19 9.69
N PRO A 102 7.25 7.81 10.40
CA PRO A 102 7.36 7.42 11.79
C PRO A 102 8.11 6.09 11.95
N PRO A 103 8.87 5.93 13.04
CA PRO A 103 9.47 4.65 13.37
C PRO A 103 8.37 3.69 13.84
N LEU A 104 8.14 2.61 13.11
CA LEU A 104 7.30 1.52 13.57
C LEU A 104 8.14 0.56 14.40
N THR A 105 7.90 0.53 15.71
CA THR A 105 8.58 -0.37 16.65
C THR A 105 8.28 -1.84 16.34
N PHE A 106 7.11 -2.11 15.74
CA PHE A 106 6.69 -3.40 15.22
C PHE A 106 6.09 -3.21 13.83
N VAL A 107 6.65 -3.88 12.82
CA VAL A 107 6.07 -3.91 11.48
C VAL A 107 4.92 -4.93 11.49
N ASN A 108 3.70 -4.44 11.70
CA ASN A 108 2.53 -5.30 11.66
C ASN A 108 1.97 -5.51 10.24
N ILE A 109 2.35 -4.66 9.28
CA ILE A 109 1.95 -4.77 7.86
C ILE A 109 2.83 -5.80 7.14
N THR A 110 2.73 -7.06 7.55
CA THR A 110 3.64 -8.14 7.13
C THR A 110 3.40 -8.65 5.72
N SER A 111 2.24 -8.35 5.12
CA SER A 111 1.88 -8.75 3.74
C SER A 111 2.15 -7.68 2.69
N LEU A 112 2.82 -6.58 3.08
CA LEU A 112 3.06 -5.45 2.19
C LEU A 112 3.96 -5.82 1.02
N VAL A 113 3.44 -5.71 -0.20
CA VAL A 113 4.16 -5.97 -1.45
C VAL A 113 4.64 -4.67 -2.09
N VAL A 114 3.82 -3.61 -2.02
CA VAL A 114 4.12 -2.31 -2.63
C VAL A 114 4.06 -1.20 -1.59
N LEU A 115 5.12 -0.42 -1.51
CA LEU A 115 5.12 0.86 -0.81
C LEU A 115 5.57 1.95 -1.78
N ASP A 116 4.65 2.83 -2.16
CA ASP A 116 4.91 4.01 -2.97
C ASP A 116 4.58 5.27 -2.16
N LEU A 117 5.59 6.07 -1.87
CA LEU A 117 5.48 7.34 -1.17
C LEU A 117 5.97 8.51 -2.02
N ASN A 118 6.26 8.32 -3.31
CA ASN A 118 7.03 9.26 -4.10
C ASN A 118 6.38 10.64 -4.25
N LEU A 119 7.21 11.64 -4.61
CA LEU A 119 6.78 13.02 -4.90
C LEU A 119 6.12 13.75 -3.71
N ASN A 120 6.46 13.36 -2.49
CA ASN A 120 6.05 14.03 -1.24
C ASN A 120 7.25 14.78 -0.60
N THR A 121 7.14 15.28 0.62
CA THR A 121 8.21 16.07 1.28
C THR A 121 8.35 15.69 2.76
N PHE A 122 8.81 14.48 3.04
CA PHE A 122 8.84 13.93 4.40
C PHE A 122 10.05 14.39 5.25
N ASN A 123 11.12 14.91 4.64
CA ASN A 123 12.32 15.37 5.36
C ASN A 123 12.75 14.39 6.48
N SER A 124 13.04 13.15 6.10
CA SER A 124 13.17 12.02 7.03
C SER A 124 14.42 11.20 6.75
N LYS A 125 14.92 10.48 7.76
CA LYS A 125 15.81 9.34 7.51
C LYS A 125 14.98 8.16 6.99
N ILE A 126 15.64 7.20 6.36
CA ILE A 126 15.07 5.87 6.08
C ILE A 126 14.98 5.13 7.43
N PRO A 127 13.76 4.78 7.90
CA PRO A 127 13.62 4.05 9.16
C PRO A 127 13.98 2.56 9.00
N ASP A 128 14.56 1.97 10.05
CA ASP A 128 15.07 0.59 10.04
C ASP A 128 13.99 -0.47 9.79
N TRP A 129 12.73 -0.15 10.07
CA TRP A 129 11.63 -1.08 9.85
C TRP A 129 11.41 -1.41 8.36
N LEU A 130 11.80 -0.50 7.44
CA LEU A 130 11.69 -0.74 5.99
C LEU A 130 12.58 -1.90 5.52
N VAL A 131 13.72 -2.15 6.17
CA VAL A 131 14.58 -3.30 5.84
C VAL A 131 14.13 -4.61 6.48
N ASN A 132 13.05 -4.58 7.26
CA ASN A 132 12.48 -5.77 7.91
C ASN A 132 11.19 -6.27 7.22
N ILE A 133 10.71 -5.59 6.19
CA ILE A 133 9.49 -5.98 5.45
C ILE A 133 9.84 -7.02 4.40
N SER A 134 10.03 -8.27 4.82
CA SER A 134 10.48 -9.34 3.92
C SER A 134 9.58 -9.59 2.70
N SER A 135 8.31 -9.19 2.76
CA SER A 135 7.32 -9.33 1.68
C SER A 135 7.40 -8.26 0.59
N VAL A 136 8.10 -7.14 0.83
CA VAL A 136 8.11 -6.03 -0.11
C VAL A 136 8.80 -6.41 -1.41
N PHE A 137 8.16 -6.05 -2.51
CA PHE A 137 8.60 -6.31 -3.87
C PHE A 137 8.94 -5.00 -4.59
N THR A 138 8.10 -3.98 -4.40
CA THR A 138 8.29 -2.63 -4.95
C THR A 138 8.37 -1.62 -3.80
N LEU A 139 9.48 -0.89 -3.74
CA LEU A 139 9.67 0.24 -2.84
C LEU A 139 10.05 1.48 -3.65
N ASP A 140 9.13 2.43 -3.73
CA ASP A 140 9.40 3.76 -4.28
C ASP A 140 9.28 4.83 -3.19
N ILE A 141 10.44 5.35 -2.80
CA ILE A 141 10.58 6.45 -1.85
C ILE A 141 11.45 7.56 -2.47
N SER A 142 11.31 7.73 -3.79
CA SER A 142 12.00 8.76 -4.56
C SER A 142 11.35 10.13 -4.39
N ASN A 143 12.19 11.17 -4.41
CA ASN A 143 11.76 12.56 -4.29
C ASN A 143 10.84 12.79 -3.07
N ILE A 144 11.35 12.44 -1.87
CA ILE A 144 10.63 12.67 -0.61
C ILE A 144 11.46 13.39 0.47
N ASP A 145 12.52 14.08 0.05
CA ASP A 145 13.49 14.77 0.92
C ASP A 145 14.17 13.84 1.95
N LEU A 146 14.53 12.62 1.55
CA LEU A 146 15.28 11.73 2.43
C LEU A 146 16.70 12.25 2.70
N PHE A 147 17.17 12.02 3.93
CA PHE A 147 18.54 12.32 4.31
C PHE A 147 19.17 11.19 5.13
N GLY A 148 20.49 11.27 5.32
CA GLY A 148 21.24 10.28 6.10
C GLY A 148 21.84 9.21 5.20
N ARG A 149 21.91 7.96 5.66
CA ARG A 149 22.59 6.86 4.94
C ARG A 149 21.58 5.84 4.42
N ILE A 150 21.86 5.27 3.26
CA ILE A 150 21.12 4.10 2.76
C ILE A 150 21.45 2.88 3.65
N PRO A 151 20.44 2.23 4.26
CA PRO A 151 20.61 0.95 4.95
C PRO A 151 21.03 -0.16 3.99
N LEU A 152 21.98 -1.01 4.40
CA LEU A 152 22.40 -2.17 3.59
C LEU A 152 21.36 -3.29 3.53
N GLY A 153 20.45 -3.33 4.51
CA GLY A 153 19.43 -4.36 4.61
C GLY A 153 18.49 -4.43 3.41
N PHE A 154 18.39 -3.38 2.58
CA PHE A 154 17.61 -3.46 1.34
C PHE A 154 18.13 -4.54 0.39
N GLY A 155 19.45 -4.70 0.28
CA GLY A 155 20.04 -5.80 -0.51
C GLY A 155 19.84 -7.19 0.11
N GLU A 156 19.33 -7.28 1.35
CA GLU A 156 19.07 -8.54 2.05
C GLU A 156 17.59 -8.94 2.02
N LEU A 157 16.70 -8.05 1.58
CA LEU A 157 15.27 -8.32 1.45
C LEU A 157 15.05 -9.40 0.38
N PRO A 158 14.37 -10.51 0.72
CA PRO A 158 14.34 -11.69 -0.12
C PRO A 158 13.50 -11.53 -1.40
N ASN A 159 12.52 -10.62 -1.38
CA ASN A 159 11.54 -10.43 -2.45
C ASN A 159 11.65 -9.07 -3.18
N LEU A 160 12.51 -8.17 -2.71
CA LEU A 160 12.62 -6.83 -3.29
C LEU A 160 13.18 -6.92 -4.71
N GLN A 161 12.43 -6.40 -5.69
CA GLN A 161 12.82 -6.38 -7.11
C GLN A 161 12.92 -4.96 -7.68
N PHE A 162 12.15 -4.02 -7.14
CA PHE A 162 12.20 -2.63 -7.56
C PHE A 162 12.47 -1.74 -6.35
N LEU A 163 13.60 -1.03 -6.38
CA LEU A 163 13.96 -0.02 -5.40
C LEU A 163 14.25 1.31 -6.09
N ASN A 164 13.48 2.33 -5.74
CA ASN A 164 13.69 3.69 -6.21
C ASN A 164 13.93 4.65 -5.04
N LEU A 165 15.16 5.15 -4.95
CA LEU A 165 15.61 6.16 -3.97
C LEU A 165 16.02 7.47 -4.64
N ALA A 166 15.73 7.61 -5.94
CA ALA A 166 16.08 8.77 -6.76
C ALA A 166 15.65 10.10 -6.15
N GLU A 167 16.30 11.18 -6.58
CA GLU A 167 15.89 12.56 -6.26
C GLU A 167 15.82 12.84 -4.75
N ASN A 168 16.70 12.20 -3.98
CA ASN A 168 16.89 12.47 -2.56
C ASN A 168 18.32 13.01 -2.35
N ASP A 169 18.53 14.30 -2.61
CA ASP A 169 19.85 14.94 -2.68
C ASP A 169 20.67 14.81 -1.38
N ASN A 170 19.99 14.74 -0.23
CA ASN A 170 20.62 14.64 1.08
C ASN A 170 20.84 13.18 1.54
N LEU A 171 20.35 12.21 0.76
CA LEU A 171 20.54 10.79 1.01
C LEU A 171 21.93 10.36 0.52
N ARG A 172 22.62 9.61 1.37
CA ARG A 172 24.03 9.23 1.15
C ARG A 172 24.17 7.73 0.94
N GLY A 173 24.71 7.35 -0.21
CA GLY A 173 25.17 5.99 -0.49
C GLY A 173 26.65 5.82 -0.14
N SER A 174 27.05 4.64 0.33
CA SER A 174 28.47 4.29 0.47
C SER A 174 28.84 3.26 -0.59
N CYS A 175 29.64 3.65 -1.59
CA CYS A 175 29.95 2.78 -2.74
C CYS A 175 30.49 1.41 -2.29
N ASN A 176 31.48 1.38 -1.39
CA ASN A 176 32.05 0.11 -0.90
C ASN A 176 31.01 -0.79 -0.23
N LYS A 177 30.06 -0.21 0.51
CA LYS A 177 29.03 -1.00 1.19
C LYS A 177 27.90 -1.41 0.26
N LEU A 178 27.54 -0.56 -0.71
CA LEU A 178 26.58 -0.89 -1.76
C LEU A 178 27.13 -2.04 -2.62
N LEU A 179 28.41 -2.00 -3.00
CA LEU A 179 29.07 -3.10 -3.71
C LEU A 179 29.17 -4.41 -2.91
N MET A 180 29.15 -4.34 -1.57
CA MET A 180 29.15 -5.50 -0.67
C MET A 180 27.76 -6.04 -0.33
N GLY A 181 26.69 -5.28 -0.61
CA GLY A 181 25.33 -5.74 -0.36
C GLY A 181 24.90 -6.76 -1.41
N ARG A 182 23.97 -7.64 -1.06
CA ARG A 182 23.45 -8.69 -1.97
C ARG A 182 22.37 -8.17 -2.93
N TRP A 183 22.64 -7.04 -3.59
CA TRP A 183 21.71 -6.36 -4.50
C TRP A 183 21.42 -7.14 -5.79
N GLU A 184 22.13 -8.24 -6.03
CA GLU A 184 22.04 -9.09 -7.23
C GLU A 184 20.62 -9.61 -7.52
N LYS A 185 19.73 -9.62 -6.51
CA LYS A 185 18.35 -10.05 -6.66
C LYS A 185 17.39 -8.95 -7.10
N ILE A 186 17.80 -7.68 -6.98
CA ILE A 186 16.96 -6.54 -7.28
C ILE A 186 17.10 -6.23 -8.77
N GLU A 187 16.00 -6.31 -9.51
CA GLU A 187 15.98 -6.09 -10.95
C GLU A 187 16.26 -4.63 -11.31
N VAL A 188 15.72 -3.71 -10.52
CA VAL A 188 15.86 -2.26 -10.74
C VAL A 188 16.26 -1.58 -9.44
N VAL A 189 17.43 -0.94 -9.45
CA VAL A 189 17.89 -0.05 -8.38
C VAL A 189 18.11 1.34 -8.98
N ASN A 190 17.21 2.28 -8.69
CA ASN A 190 17.36 3.67 -9.10
C ASN A 190 17.85 4.54 -7.93
N LEU A 191 19.07 5.06 -8.06
CA LEU A 191 19.74 5.91 -7.08
C LEU A 191 20.10 7.28 -7.66
N PHE A 192 19.52 7.70 -8.78
CA PHE A 192 19.93 8.95 -9.45
C PHE A 192 18.85 10.03 -9.32
N PRO A 193 19.17 11.27 -8.91
CA PRO A 193 20.40 11.77 -8.30
C PRO A 193 20.39 11.61 -6.77
N ILE A 194 21.33 10.84 -6.19
CA ILE A 194 21.66 10.90 -4.76
C ILE A 194 23.14 11.26 -4.57
N ASN A 195 23.54 11.56 -3.34
CA ASN A 195 24.93 11.85 -3.01
C ASN A 195 25.72 10.57 -2.67
N TYR A 196 26.85 10.31 -3.35
CA TYR A 196 27.70 9.15 -3.09
C TYR A 196 28.92 9.55 -2.25
N MET A 197 29.17 8.85 -1.15
CA MET A 197 30.40 9.01 -0.34
C MET A 197 31.39 7.86 -0.58
N GLY A 198 32.64 8.23 -0.85
CA GLY A 198 33.79 7.32 -1.03
C GLY A 198 34.38 7.36 -2.45
N ASN A 199 35.66 7.01 -2.58
CA ASN A 199 36.28 6.80 -3.89
C ASN A 199 35.78 5.46 -4.47
N PHE A 200 35.54 5.39 -5.78
CA PHE A 200 35.38 4.11 -6.47
C PHE A 200 36.59 3.23 -6.14
N PRO A 201 36.41 1.94 -5.77
CA PRO A 201 37.55 1.04 -5.69
C PRO A 201 38.17 0.99 -7.08
N VAL A 202 39.43 1.43 -7.18
CA VAL A 202 40.24 1.26 -8.38
C VAL A 202 40.20 -0.25 -8.70
N PRO A 203 39.89 -0.66 -9.94
CA PRO A 203 39.91 -2.07 -10.28
C PRO A 203 41.26 -2.65 -9.85
N LEU A 204 41.24 -3.73 -9.07
CA LEU A 204 42.44 -4.52 -8.85
C LEU A 204 42.82 -5.06 -10.24
N GLU A 205 43.86 -4.48 -10.82
CA GLU A 205 44.48 -5.02 -12.03
C GLU A 205 44.91 -6.46 -11.73
N THR A 206 44.30 -7.42 -12.42
CA THR A 206 44.76 -8.81 -12.53
C THR A 206 45.60 -8.97 -13.79
#